data_AF-A0A951MQ39-F1
#
_entry.id   AF-A0A951MQ39-F1
#
_cell.length_a   1.000
_cell.length_b   1.000
_cell.length_c   1.000
_cell.angle_alpha   90.00
_cell.angle_beta   90.00
_cell.angle_gamma   90.00
#
_symmetry.space_group_name_H-M   'P 1'
#
loop_
_entity.id
_entity.type
_entity.pdbx_description
1 polymer ?
#
loop_
_entity_poly.entity_id
_entity_poly.type
_entity_poly.pdbx_seq_one_letter_code
_entity_poly.pdbx_strand_id
1 'polypeptide(L)'
;MSAIGLGIPPIGSVQCLPSYRCGPGCNPHQGPARAAVAAEHFPITVVNGEPGFINLLDALTSWQLAREITAATTMVASTSFKHVNPAGAAIVSLLDATDRAAAVARGVFGLGVGALPRSLP
;
A
#
# COMPACT_ATOMS: atom_id res chain seq x y z
N MET A 1 -16.10 37.60 -28.53
CA MET A 1 -15.56 36.22 -28.61
C MET A 1 -14.83 35.93 -27.31
N SER A 2 -15.52 35.36 -26.32
CA SER A 2 -14.88 34.72 -25.17
C SER A 2 -15.95 33.86 -24.51
N ALA A 3 -15.83 32.54 -24.65
CA ALA A 3 -16.63 31.58 -23.91
C ALA A 3 -15.68 30.86 -22.97
N ILE A 4 -15.89 31.10 -21.68
CA ILE A 4 -15.20 30.49 -20.56
C ILE A 4 -15.53 28.99 -20.59
N GLY A 5 -14.53 28.16 -20.89
CA GLY A 5 -14.64 26.71 -20.92
C GLY A 5 -14.77 26.12 -19.52
N LEU A 6 -15.99 26.10 -18.98
CA LEU A 6 -16.33 25.24 -17.85
C LEU A 6 -16.32 23.79 -18.37
N GLY A 7 -15.28 23.05 -18.00
CA GLY A 7 -15.04 21.64 -18.37
C GLY A 7 -16.05 20.67 -17.76
N ILE A 8 -17.32 20.78 -18.16
CA ILE A 8 -18.34 19.77 -17.89
C ILE A 8 -18.23 18.74 -19.02
N PRO A 9 -17.83 17.48 -18.76
CA PRO A 9 -17.79 16.47 -19.80
C PRO A 9 -19.22 16.19 -20.31
N PRO A 10 -19.41 16.03 -21.63
CA PRO A 10 -20.73 15.78 -22.20
C PRO A 10 -21.31 14.46 -21.66
N ILE A 11 -22.61 14.47 -21.39
CA ILE A 11 -23.39 13.29 -20.98
C ILE A 11 -23.26 12.24 -22.10
N GLY A 12 -22.35 11.28 -21.94
CA GLY A 12 -22.14 10.18 -22.88
C GLY A 12 -20.69 9.81 -23.23
N SER A 13 -19.66 10.51 -22.74
CA SER A 13 -18.27 10.09 -23.01
C SER A 13 -17.87 8.91 -22.12
N VAL A 14 -17.83 7.69 -22.67
CA VAL A 14 -17.20 6.53 -22.02
C VAL A 14 -15.70 6.77 -21.99
N GLN A 15 -15.14 7.00 -20.80
CA GLN A 15 -13.70 7.18 -20.64
C GLN A 15 -13.04 5.83 -20.30
N CYS A 16 -12.15 5.37 -21.18
CA CYS A 16 -11.29 4.22 -20.90
C CYS A 16 -10.22 4.64 -19.89
N LEU A 17 -10.42 4.28 -18.62
CA LEU A 17 -9.46 4.55 -17.56
C LEU A 17 -8.25 3.60 -17.66
N PRO A 18 -7.03 4.10 -17.41
CA PRO A 18 -5.88 3.23 -17.18
C PRO A 18 -6.19 2.24 -16.07
N SER A 19 -5.93 0.96 -16.33
CA SER A 19 -6.31 -0.11 -15.42
C SER A 19 -5.33 -1.28 -15.44
N TYR A 20 -5.28 -1.98 -14.32
CA TYR A 20 -4.60 -3.24 -14.14
C TYR A 20 -5.65 -4.35 -13.97
N ARG A 21 -5.53 -5.43 -14.74
CA ARG A 21 -6.40 -6.60 -14.64
C ARG A 21 -5.90 -7.49 -13.50
N CYS A 22 -6.79 -7.77 -12.56
CA CYS A 22 -6.60 -8.81 -11.55
C CYS A 22 -7.29 -10.08 -12.08
N GLY A 23 -6.69 -11.26 -11.91
CA GLY A 23 -7.32 -12.53 -12.29
C GLY A 23 -8.71 -12.70 -11.64
N PRO A 24 -8.82 -13.26 -10.42
CA PRO A 24 -10.07 -13.24 -9.65
C PRO A 24 -10.23 -11.95 -8.82
N GLY A 25 -11.46 -11.71 -8.35
CA GLY A 25 -11.78 -10.69 -7.34
C GLY A 25 -11.30 -11.07 -5.93
N CYS A 26 -12.07 -10.75 -4.89
CA CYS A 26 -11.74 -11.20 -3.52
C CYS A 26 -11.76 -12.72 -3.39
N ASN A 27 -12.60 -13.41 -4.17
CA ASN A 27 -12.76 -14.86 -4.13
C ASN A 27 -12.59 -15.48 -5.52
N PRO A 28 -12.09 -16.72 -5.65
CA PRO A 28 -11.86 -17.36 -6.96
C PRO A 28 -13.09 -17.47 -7.87
N HIS A 29 -14.28 -17.57 -7.29
CA HIS A 29 -15.54 -17.64 -8.04
C HIS A 29 -16.01 -16.28 -8.57
N GLN A 30 -15.47 -15.18 -8.05
CA GLN A 30 -15.77 -13.85 -8.55
C GLN A 30 -14.99 -13.64 -9.85
N GLY A 31 -15.72 -13.25 -10.90
CA GLY A 31 -15.17 -13.04 -12.23
C GLY A 31 -14.03 -12.00 -12.28
N PRO A 32 -13.55 -11.68 -13.48
CA PRO A 32 -12.36 -10.88 -13.65
C PRO A 32 -12.48 -9.52 -12.96
N ALA A 33 -11.50 -9.19 -12.13
CA ALA A 33 -11.43 -7.92 -11.43
C ALA A 33 -10.45 -6.97 -12.10
N ARG A 34 -10.57 -5.68 -11.82
CA ARG A 34 -9.61 -4.67 -12.29
C ARG A 34 -9.48 -3.55 -11.26
N ALA A 35 -8.27 -3.02 -11.15
CA ALA A 35 -8.01 -1.74 -10.50
C ALA A 35 -7.90 -0.68 -11.60
N ALA A 36 -8.61 0.44 -11.47
CA ALA A 36 -8.57 1.53 -12.45
C ALA A 36 -8.36 2.87 -11.74
N VAL A 37 -7.76 3.84 -12.44
CA VAL A 37 -7.49 5.17 -11.89
C VAL A 37 -7.96 6.27 -12.85
N ALA A 38 -8.32 7.43 -12.30
CA ALA A 38 -8.63 8.62 -13.08
C ALA A 38 -7.38 9.44 -13.49
N ALA A 39 -6.19 8.91 -13.23
CA ALA A 39 -4.93 9.52 -13.67
C ALA A 39 -4.61 9.14 -15.12
N GLU A 40 -3.67 9.86 -15.75
CA GLU A 40 -3.21 9.55 -17.12
C GLU A 40 -2.55 8.17 -17.22
N HIS A 41 -1.90 7.72 -16.15
CA HIS A 41 -1.18 6.44 -16.08
C HIS A 41 -1.53 5.69 -14.79
N PHE A 42 -1.50 4.36 -14.84
CA PHE A 42 -1.69 3.54 -13.65
C PHE A 42 -0.45 3.68 -12.72
N PRO A 43 -0.61 4.03 -11.44
CA PRO A 43 0.50 4.48 -10.58
C PRO A 43 1.34 3.33 -9.99
N ILE A 44 1.05 2.09 -10.35
CA ILE A 44 1.75 0.91 -9.85
C ILE A 44 2.35 0.16 -11.04
N THR A 45 3.63 -0.17 -10.94
CA THR A 45 4.31 -1.03 -11.90
C THR A 45 4.56 -2.39 -11.27
N VAL A 46 4.11 -3.46 -11.92
CA VAL A 46 4.44 -4.82 -11.51
C VAL A 46 5.83 -5.15 -12.05
N VAL A 47 6.79 -5.31 -11.14
CA VAL A 47 8.17 -5.67 -11.51
C VAL A 47 8.33 -7.17 -11.70
N ASN A 48 7.57 -7.98 -10.96
CA ASN A 48 7.59 -9.44 -11.06
C ASN A 48 6.25 -10.06 -10.58
N GLY A 49 5.88 -11.20 -11.16
CA GLY A 49 4.67 -11.96 -10.82
C GLY A 49 3.38 -11.33 -11.35
N GLU A 50 2.24 -11.85 -10.87
CA GLU A 50 0.89 -11.36 -11.22
C GLU A 50 0.07 -11.18 -9.94
N PRO A 51 0.09 -9.97 -9.32
CA PRO A 51 -0.66 -9.73 -8.10
C PRO A 51 -2.17 -9.85 -8.31
N GLY A 52 -2.84 -10.58 -7.41
CA GLY A 52 -4.29 -10.68 -7.35
C GLY A 52 -4.95 -9.45 -6.72
N PHE A 53 -6.28 -9.42 -6.73
CA PHE A 53 -7.06 -8.28 -6.20
C PHE A 53 -6.74 -7.99 -4.73
N ILE A 54 -6.71 -9.02 -3.87
CA ILE A 54 -6.39 -8.86 -2.45
C ILE A 54 -4.93 -8.40 -2.26
N ASN A 55 -4.00 -8.89 -3.08
CA ASN A 55 -2.59 -8.48 -2.96
C ASN A 55 -2.41 -6.98 -3.25
N LEU A 56 -3.17 -6.44 -4.22
CA LEU A 56 -3.17 -5.00 -4.46
C LEU A 56 -3.74 -4.23 -3.28
N LEU A 57 -4.83 -4.70 -2.66
CA LEU A 57 -5.39 -4.05 -1.48
C LEU A 57 -4.43 -4.08 -0.28
N ASP A 58 -3.78 -5.22 -0.02
CA ASP A 58 -2.77 -5.35 1.03
C ASP A 58 -1.57 -4.44 0.76
N ALA A 59 -1.08 -4.37 -0.49
CA ALA A 59 0.05 -3.52 -0.85
C ALA A 59 -0.28 -2.03 -0.70
N LEU A 60 -1.46 -1.59 -1.16
CA LEU A 60 -1.89 -0.20 -1.09
C LEU A 60 -2.08 0.28 0.34
N THR A 61 -2.70 -0.54 1.19
CA THR A 61 -2.93 -0.22 2.60
C THR A 61 -1.64 -0.27 3.41
N SER A 62 -0.78 -1.26 3.16
CA SER A 62 0.55 -1.34 3.76
C SER A 62 1.40 -0.12 3.41
N TRP A 63 1.44 0.29 2.13
CA TRP A 63 2.19 1.46 1.71
C TRP A 63 1.70 2.77 2.34
N GLN A 64 0.38 2.95 2.48
CA GLN A 64 -0.19 4.12 3.15
C GLN A 64 0.26 4.20 4.62
N LEU A 65 0.12 3.09 5.36
CA LEU A 65 0.51 3.05 6.76
C LEU A 65 2.02 3.28 6.94
N ALA A 66 2.87 2.63 6.13
CA ALA A 66 4.32 2.82 6.20
C ALA A 66 4.71 4.29 5.93
N ARG A 67 4.04 4.95 4.98
CA ARG A 67 4.27 6.37 4.68
C ARG A 67 3.84 7.29 5.82
N GLU A 68 2.68 7.04 6.43
CA GLU A 68 2.20 7.83 7.57
C GLU A 68 3.12 7.70 8.78
N ILE A 69 3.56 6.48 9.10
CA ILE A 69 4.53 6.25 10.20
C ILE A 69 5.85 6.95 9.88
N THR A 70 6.34 6.83 8.65
CA THR A 70 7.59 7.48 8.22
C THR A 70 7.48 9.00 8.33
N ALA A 71 6.35 9.59 7.93
CA ALA A 71 6.11 11.02 8.03
C ALA A 71 5.99 11.50 9.48
N ALA A 72 5.34 10.73 10.35
CA ALA A 72 5.15 11.08 11.76
C ALA A 72 6.44 10.93 12.59
N THR A 73 7.31 9.98 12.24
CA THR A 73 8.50 9.64 13.03
C THR A 73 9.81 10.14 12.43
N THR A 74 9.82 10.55 11.15
CA THR A 74 11.03 10.83 10.38
C THR A 74 11.99 9.61 10.31
N MET A 75 11.50 8.41 10.57
CA MET A 75 12.26 7.15 10.55
C MET A 75 11.68 6.20 9.50
N VAL A 76 12.54 5.37 8.90
CA VAL A 76 12.09 4.37 7.93
C VAL A 76 11.19 3.35 8.62
N ALA A 77 10.01 3.13 8.06
CA ALA A 77 9.04 2.16 8.57
C ALA A 77 8.83 0.98 7.60
N SER A 78 8.42 -0.16 8.15
CA SER A 78 7.90 -1.30 7.41
C SER A 78 6.65 -1.83 8.06
N THR A 79 5.75 -2.33 7.24
CA THR A 79 4.42 -2.80 7.65
C THR A 79 4.12 -4.12 6.95
N SER A 80 3.46 -5.02 7.66
CA SER A 80 2.95 -6.27 7.13
C SER A 80 1.44 -6.32 7.26
N PHE A 81 0.79 -6.76 6.20
CA PHE A 81 -0.67 -6.84 6.10
C PHE A 81 -1.09 -8.26 5.71
N LYS A 82 -2.27 -8.63 6.17
CA LYS A 82 -2.94 -9.86 5.75
C LYS A 82 -4.44 -9.61 5.75
N HIS A 83 -5.11 -9.90 4.64
CA HIS A 83 -6.55 -9.67 4.48
C HIS A 83 -6.97 -8.22 4.77
N VAL A 84 -6.14 -7.26 4.37
CA VAL A 84 -6.35 -5.81 4.52
C VAL A 84 -6.31 -5.36 5.99
N ASN A 85 -5.86 -6.23 6.89
CA ASN A 85 -5.64 -5.90 8.29
C ASN A 85 -4.12 -5.81 8.59
N PRO A 86 -3.70 -4.83 9.41
CA PRO A 86 -2.32 -4.72 9.84
C PRO A 86 -1.97 -5.92 10.72
N ALA A 87 -0.98 -6.71 10.28
CA ALA A 87 -0.44 -7.83 11.05
C ALA A 87 0.76 -7.38 11.91
N GLY A 88 1.49 -6.35 11.47
CA GLY A 88 2.60 -5.76 12.21
C GLY A 88 3.14 -4.50 11.56
N ALA A 89 3.85 -3.68 12.35
CA ALA A 89 4.56 -2.50 11.89
C ALA A 89 5.84 -2.33 12.72
N ALA A 90 6.91 -1.85 12.10
CA ALA A 90 8.19 -1.59 12.74
C ALA A 90 8.84 -0.33 12.15
N ILE A 91 9.67 0.33 12.94
CA ILE A 91 10.52 1.45 12.53
C ILE A 91 11.99 1.06 12.70
N VAL A 92 12.86 1.62 11.89
CA VAL A 92 14.31 1.40 12.03
C VAL A 92 14.77 1.95 13.38
N SER A 93 15.24 1.06 14.25
CA SER A 93 15.99 1.37 15.46
C SER A 93 17.26 0.52 15.50
N LEU A 94 18.32 1.03 16.13
CA LEU A 94 19.52 0.24 16.40
C LEU A 94 19.16 -0.83 17.44
N LEU A 95 19.05 -2.08 17.00
CA LEU A 95 18.84 -3.21 17.90
C LEU A 95 20.14 -3.51 18.67
N ASP A 96 20.05 -3.55 19.99
CA ASP A 96 21.09 -4.16 20.81
C ASP A 96 21.11 -5.69 20.64
N ALA A 97 22.11 -6.37 21.22
CA ALA A 97 22.28 -7.82 21.05
C ALA A 97 21.09 -8.63 21.61
N THR A 98 20.42 -8.11 22.64
CA THR A 98 19.29 -8.76 23.31
C THR A 98 18.02 -8.66 22.45
N ASP A 99 17.75 -7.47 21.93
CA ASP A 99 16.60 -7.23 21.06
C ASP A 99 16.74 -7.94 19.71
N ARG A 100 17.97 -8.07 19.21
CA ARG A 100 18.26 -8.86 18.01
C ARG A 100 17.96 -10.35 18.22
N ALA A 101 18.34 -10.93 19.35
CA ALA A 101 18.05 -12.32 19.67
C ALA A 101 16.54 -12.56 19.81
N ALA A 102 15.81 -11.63 20.42
CA ALA A 102 14.35 -11.68 20.53
C ALA A 102 13.66 -11.54 19.17
N ALA A 103 14.15 -10.68 18.28
CA ALA A 103 13.62 -10.51 16.93
C ALA A 103 13.78 -11.78 16.08
N VAL A 104 14.96 -12.43 16.14
CA VAL A 104 15.20 -13.72 15.45
C VAL A 104 14.31 -14.83 16.00
N ALA A 105 14.18 -14.93 17.33
CA ALA A 105 13.33 -15.93 17.97
C ALA A 105 11.83 -15.77 17.63
N ARG A 106 11.39 -14.55 17.33
CA ARG A 106 10.01 -14.23 16.92
C ARG A 106 9.80 -14.25 15.40
N GLY A 107 10.82 -14.65 14.62
CA GLY A 107 10.74 -14.70 13.15
C GLY A 107 10.67 -13.33 12.47
N VAL A 108 11.05 -12.25 13.17
CA VAL A 108 11.10 -10.89 12.64
C VAL A 108 12.53 -10.64 12.13
N PHE A 109 12.74 -10.89 10.84
CA PHE A 109 14.03 -10.61 10.21
C PHE A 109 14.11 -9.15 9.73
N GLY A 110 15.07 -8.40 10.27
CA GLY A 110 15.61 -7.21 9.62
C GLY A 110 15.13 -5.84 10.09
N LEU A 111 14.18 -5.73 11.02
CA LEU A 111 13.77 -4.43 11.59
C LEU A 111 13.55 -4.56 13.10
N GLY A 112 14.18 -3.66 13.84
CA GLY A 112 14.00 -3.58 15.27
C GLY A 112 12.56 -3.23 15.60
N VAL A 113 11.91 -4.08 16.40
CA VAL A 113 10.63 -3.74 17.03
C VAL A 113 10.93 -2.78 18.19
N GLY A 114 11.38 -1.57 17.87
CA GLY A 114 11.38 -0.47 18.81
C GLY A 114 9.92 -0.09 19.04
N ALA A 115 9.44 -0.21 20.28
CA ALA A 115 8.16 0.36 20.65
C ALA A 115 8.14 1.85 20.23
N LEU A 116 7.00 2.32 19.69
CA LEU A 116 6.77 3.73 19.40
C LEU A 116 7.30 4.58 20.58
N PRO A 117 8.08 5.64 20.33
CA PRO A 117 8.56 6.50 21.40
C PRO A 117 7.37 6.93 22.26
N ARG A 118 7.50 6.84 23.59
CA ARG A 118 6.41 7.10 24.55
C ARG A 118 5.79 8.50 24.46
N SER A 119 6.37 9.39 23.67
CA SER A 119 5.87 10.71 23.34
C SER A 119 6.15 10.99 21.87
N LEU A 120 5.12 10.92 21.04
CA LEU A 120 5.08 11.65 19.77
C LEU A 120 4.81 13.13 20.09
N PRO A 121 5.36 14.08 19.33
CA PRO A 121 5.02 15.51 19.47
C PRO A 121 3.55 15.79 19.17
#